data_AF-A0A321M0U3-F1
#
_entry.id   AF-A0A321M0U3-F1
#
_cell.length_a   1.000
_cell.length_b   1.000
_cell.length_c   1.000
_cell.angle_alpha   90.00
_cell.angle_beta   90.00
_cell.angle_gamma   90.00
#
_symmetry.space_group_name_H-M   'P 1'
#
loop_
_entity.id
_entity.type
_entity.pdbx_description
1 polymer ?
#
loop_
_entity_poly.entity_id
_entity_poly.type
_entity_poly.pdbx_seq_one_letter_code
_entity_poly.pdbx_strand_id
1 'polypeptide(L)'
;MATMMRATDVMAKNDPAIFHKLYGTKRPRVVYYKKDFVDYVLMILLSALAIIFSYGFSSAMSIAGLVLCGFMLVTFVMRHGAEFRIPAVFRKPHELFYMFAYKLQNLKSVYFIALGLLLLENLLIAATPNLPHHVEGIRKVALYLFYAHFLSITLYRTAILIDHLLKKELVREILMQTAWQRVIKQETNITLEIIHAYCIGVLTHIVLIAPWYLVIIYAKFSVIFLPVVLGLNVLIHMRWAKVLNAWFYRDHWLGHNSELEFIFLHGTHHDAIPSGLIAVAENGFLEGFLRHTIGFPTTFYNPILTFVIYMYDTKIDIDTHQYIPGIFPRMPRKLLEVAQHSTHHYGPLEPYSIGLKFDGHGDFKDFHKGRPDEIRNSIRLDEELTGFRWDNPTFRQILSLYDKYHNN
;
A
#
# COMPACT_ATOMS: atom_id res chain seq x y z
N MET A 1 30.71 17.85 38.75
CA MET A 1 29.79 18.57 37.84
C MET A 1 30.21 18.22 36.41
N ALA A 2 29.62 17.16 35.85
CA ALA A 2 29.87 16.75 34.47
C ALA A 2 28.74 17.31 33.61
N THR A 3 29.09 18.24 32.72
CA THR A 3 28.19 18.85 31.76
C THR A 3 27.83 17.80 30.71
N MET A 4 26.62 17.24 30.80
CA MET A 4 26.01 16.48 29.71
C MET A 4 25.94 17.38 28.47
N MET A 5 26.82 17.13 27.51
CA MET A 5 26.65 17.61 26.14
C MET A 5 25.34 17.00 25.62
N ARG A 6 24.32 17.84 25.50
CA ARG A 6 23.10 17.54 24.76
C ARG A 6 23.52 17.22 23.32
N ALA A 7 23.27 15.98 22.90
CA ALA A 7 23.21 15.62 21.49
C ALA A 7 21.97 16.32 20.89
N THR A 8 22.07 17.62 20.65
CA THR A 8 21.31 18.26 19.57
C THR A 8 22.08 17.97 18.29
N ASP A 9 22.01 16.70 17.87
CA ASP A 9 22.29 16.36 16.49
C ASP A 9 21.23 17.13 15.69
N VAL A 10 21.64 18.23 15.06
CA VAL A 10 20.86 18.91 14.05
C VAL A 10 20.69 17.89 12.94
N MET A 11 19.64 17.07 13.03
CA MET A 11 19.27 16.10 12.00
C MET A 11 19.34 16.84 10.67
N ALA A 12 20.17 16.35 9.76
CA ALA A 12 20.31 16.96 8.44
C ALA A 12 18.91 17.18 7.86
N LYS A 13 18.58 18.45 7.58
CA LYS A 13 17.26 18.83 7.07
C LYS A 13 16.99 18.03 5.79
N ASN A 14 15.81 17.44 5.67
CA ASN A 14 15.44 16.72 4.45
C ASN A 14 15.48 17.69 3.25
N ASP A 15 16.14 17.29 2.16
CA ASP A 15 16.36 18.13 0.98
C ASP A 15 15.31 17.84 -0.11
N PRO A 16 14.43 18.81 -0.45
CA PRO A 16 13.48 18.67 -1.56
C PRO A 16 14.15 18.35 -2.90
N ALA A 17 15.39 18.80 -3.15
CA ALA A 17 16.09 18.50 -4.38
C ALA A 17 16.38 17.01 -4.56
N ILE A 18 16.43 16.25 -3.46
CA ILE A 18 16.58 14.79 -3.45
C ILE A 18 15.20 14.13 -3.54
N PHE A 19 14.27 14.51 -2.65
CA PHE A 19 12.97 13.84 -2.52
C PHE A 19 12.00 14.14 -3.67
N HIS A 20 12.10 15.31 -4.29
CA HIS A 20 11.25 15.75 -5.40
C HIS A 20 11.97 15.75 -6.75
N LYS A 21 13.11 15.06 -6.85
CA LYS A 21 13.82 14.92 -8.12
C LYS A 21 12.93 14.19 -9.14
N LEU A 22 12.81 14.73 -10.34
CA LEU A 22 12.10 14.12 -11.45
C LEU A 22 12.85 14.44 -12.76
N TYR A 23 13.31 13.42 -13.48
CA TYR A 23 13.94 13.54 -14.80
C TYR A 23 12.93 13.87 -15.92
N GLY A 24 11.63 13.61 -15.68
CA GLY A 24 10.52 13.84 -16.61
C GLY A 24 9.69 15.09 -16.29
N THR A 25 8.54 15.22 -16.97
CA THR A 25 7.63 16.35 -16.71
C THR A 25 6.79 16.09 -15.45
N LYS A 26 6.81 17.03 -14.50
CA LYS A 26 5.91 16.99 -13.34
C LYS A 26 4.47 17.14 -13.81
N ARG A 27 3.64 16.12 -13.59
CA ARG A 27 2.20 16.10 -13.92
C ARG A 27 1.43 15.57 -12.72
N PRO A 28 1.04 16.45 -11.78
CA PRO A 28 0.29 16.04 -10.60
C PRO A 28 -1.06 15.42 -10.98
N ARG A 29 -1.41 14.28 -10.39
CA ARG A 29 -2.64 13.53 -10.68
C ARG A 29 -3.25 12.89 -9.45
N VAL A 30 -4.59 12.92 -9.38
CA VAL A 30 -5.42 12.25 -8.36
C VAL A 30 -6.56 11.43 -8.95
N VAL A 31 -6.81 11.53 -10.26
CA VAL A 31 -7.94 10.86 -10.92
C VAL A 31 -7.57 10.36 -12.30
N TYR A 32 -8.31 9.35 -12.77
CA TYR A 32 -8.36 8.98 -14.17
C TYR A 32 -9.29 9.90 -14.97
N TYR A 33 -9.07 9.93 -16.28
CA TYR A 33 -9.89 10.62 -17.27
C TYR A 33 -10.23 9.63 -18.41
N LYS A 34 -11.28 9.91 -19.17
CA LYS A 34 -11.66 9.12 -20.36
C LYS A 34 -10.51 8.81 -21.33
N LYS A 35 -9.57 9.74 -21.48
CA LYS A 35 -8.38 9.64 -22.35
C LYS A 35 -7.33 8.63 -21.86
N ASP A 36 -7.41 8.20 -20.60
CA ASP A 36 -6.50 7.20 -20.03
C ASP A 36 -6.99 5.77 -20.31
N PHE A 37 -8.14 5.59 -20.97
CA PHE A 37 -8.74 4.26 -21.18
C PHE A 37 -7.76 3.25 -21.79
N VAL A 38 -7.02 3.63 -22.84
CA VAL A 38 -6.07 2.71 -23.50
C VAL A 38 -4.91 2.36 -22.57
N ASP A 39 -4.39 3.32 -21.80
CA ASP A 39 -3.34 3.05 -20.81
C ASP A 39 -3.86 2.17 -19.67
N TYR A 40 -5.09 2.40 -19.21
CA TYR A 40 -5.74 1.58 -18.18
C TYR A 40 -5.94 0.13 -18.67
N VAL A 41 -6.36 -0.08 -19.92
CA VAL A 41 -6.43 -1.42 -20.55
C VAL A 41 -5.07 -2.10 -20.53
N LEU A 42 -4.00 -1.40 -20.91
CA LEU A 42 -2.64 -1.96 -20.89
C LEU A 42 -2.21 -2.32 -19.45
N MET A 43 -2.48 -1.47 -18.47
CA MET A 43 -2.19 -1.75 -17.06
C MET A 43 -2.96 -2.99 -16.55
N ILE A 44 -4.25 -3.13 -16.91
CA ILE A 44 -5.04 -4.32 -16.57
C ILE A 44 -4.49 -5.58 -17.23
N LEU A 45 -4.07 -5.50 -18.49
CA LEU A 45 -3.44 -6.64 -19.19
C LEU A 45 -2.13 -7.04 -18.51
N LEU A 46 -1.28 -6.08 -18.12
CA LEU A 46 -0.05 -6.35 -17.38
C LEU A 46 -0.35 -6.97 -16.00
N SER A 47 -1.40 -6.51 -15.32
CA SER A 47 -1.84 -7.09 -14.04
C SER A 47 -2.32 -8.53 -14.22
N ALA A 48 -3.12 -8.80 -15.25
CA ALA A 48 -3.56 -10.14 -15.62
C ALA A 48 -2.38 -11.07 -15.93
N LEU A 49 -1.37 -10.59 -16.66
CA LEU A 49 -0.15 -11.34 -16.93
C LEU A 49 0.63 -11.63 -15.64
N ALA A 50 0.80 -10.64 -14.76
CA ALA A 50 1.48 -10.83 -13.47
C ALA A 50 0.77 -11.92 -12.63
N ILE A 51 -0.56 -11.91 -12.60
CA ILE A 51 -1.39 -12.91 -11.92
C ILE A 51 -1.18 -14.30 -12.54
N ILE A 52 -1.35 -14.42 -13.87
CA ILE A 52 -1.23 -15.69 -14.60
C ILE A 52 0.16 -16.30 -14.43
N PHE A 53 1.22 -15.51 -14.59
CA PHE A 53 2.59 -15.99 -14.48
C PHE A 53 2.99 -16.30 -13.03
N SER A 54 2.32 -15.72 -12.05
CA SER A 54 2.58 -16.03 -10.64
C SER A 54 1.87 -17.29 -10.18
N TYR A 55 0.58 -17.45 -10.50
CA TYR A 55 -0.25 -18.51 -9.93
C TYR A 55 -0.62 -19.64 -10.91
N GLY A 56 -0.43 -19.45 -12.22
CA GLY A 56 -0.84 -20.39 -13.27
C GLY A 56 -2.31 -20.23 -13.68
N PHE A 57 -2.64 -20.58 -14.93
CA PHE A 57 -3.97 -20.34 -15.53
C PHE A 57 -5.14 -21.02 -14.81
N SER A 58 -4.93 -22.22 -14.25
CA SER A 58 -5.97 -23.01 -13.58
C SER A 58 -6.11 -22.70 -12.09
N SER A 59 -5.27 -21.84 -11.53
CA SER A 59 -5.37 -21.46 -10.11
C SER A 59 -6.64 -20.64 -9.86
N ALA A 60 -7.32 -20.94 -8.75
CA ALA A 60 -8.48 -20.17 -8.30
C ALA A 60 -8.16 -18.67 -8.13
N MET A 61 -6.94 -18.33 -7.72
CA MET A 61 -6.49 -16.94 -7.63
C MET A 61 -6.39 -16.27 -9.00
N SER A 62 -5.90 -16.98 -10.02
CA SER A 62 -5.85 -16.46 -11.39
C SER A 62 -7.23 -16.22 -11.95
N ILE A 63 -8.13 -17.20 -11.79
CA ILE A 63 -9.50 -17.08 -12.27
C ILE A 63 -10.20 -15.88 -11.61
N ALA A 64 -10.10 -15.76 -10.28
CA ALA A 64 -10.67 -14.63 -9.55
C ALA A 64 -10.05 -13.29 -10.00
N GLY A 65 -8.72 -13.23 -10.13
CA GLY A 65 -7.99 -12.06 -10.58
C GLY A 65 -8.39 -11.60 -11.99
N LEU A 66 -8.55 -12.54 -12.93
CA LEU A 66 -8.96 -12.25 -14.31
C LEU A 66 -10.41 -11.77 -14.39
N VAL A 67 -11.32 -12.35 -13.60
CA VAL A 67 -12.70 -11.87 -13.49
C VAL A 67 -12.73 -10.43 -12.95
N LEU A 68 -11.94 -10.14 -11.91
CA LEU A 68 -11.82 -8.79 -11.36
C LEU A 68 -11.21 -7.81 -12.38
N CYS A 69 -10.20 -8.23 -13.15
CA CYS A 69 -9.64 -7.44 -14.25
C CYS A 69 -10.73 -7.05 -15.28
N GLY A 70 -11.56 -8.01 -15.70
CA GLY A 70 -12.68 -7.74 -16.60
C GLY A 70 -13.69 -6.77 -16.01
N PHE A 71 -14.02 -6.93 -14.73
CA PHE A 71 -14.91 -6.01 -14.00
C PHE A 71 -14.34 -4.58 -13.93
N MET A 72 -13.04 -4.42 -13.66
CA MET A 72 -12.38 -3.10 -13.66
C MET A 72 -12.50 -2.37 -15.01
N LEU A 73 -12.34 -3.09 -16.12
CA LEU A 73 -12.50 -2.50 -17.46
C LEU A 73 -13.92 -1.99 -17.71
N VAL A 74 -14.93 -2.79 -17.32
CA VAL A 74 -16.33 -2.40 -17.44
C VAL A 74 -16.62 -1.16 -16.58
N THR A 75 -16.19 -1.18 -15.32
CA THR A 75 -16.42 -0.08 -14.40
C THR A 75 -15.68 1.19 -14.83
N PHE A 76 -14.46 1.10 -15.37
CA PHE A 76 -13.76 2.26 -15.92
C PHE A 76 -14.59 2.94 -17.01
N VAL A 77 -15.11 2.18 -17.98
CA VAL A 77 -15.95 2.73 -19.06
C VAL A 77 -17.22 3.36 -18.51
N MET A 78 -17.86 2.75 -17.51
CA MET A 78 -19.06 3.30 -16.88
C MET A 78 -18.80 4.60 -16.11
N ARG A 79 -17.66 4.71 -15.42
CA ARG A 79 -17.32 5.87 -14.57
C ARG A 79 -16.75 7.03 -15.39
N HIS A 80 -15.81 6.73 -16.27
CA HIS A 80 -14.99 7.74 -16.95
C HIS A 80 -15.34 7.90 -18.42
N GLY A 81 -15.97 6.89 -19.03
CA GLY A 81 -16.07 6.77 -20.48
C GLY A 81 -14.80 6.22 -21.11
N ALA A 82 -14.79 6.13 -22.44
CA ALA A 82 -13.67 5.63 -23.21
C ALA A 82 -13.26 6.63 -24.29
N GLU A 83 -11.97 6.93 -24.38
CA GLU A 83 -11.39 7.67 -25.49
C GLU A 83 -10.09 6.99 -25.93
N PHE A 84 -10.03 6.63 -27.22
CA PHE A 84 -8.89 5.95 -27.81
C PHE A 84 -7.82 6.97 -28.17
N ARG A 85 -6.70 6.92 -27.45
CA ARG A 85 -5.50 7.70 -27.74
C ARG A 85 -4.28 6.81 -27.73
N ILE A 86 -3.20 7.32 -28.33
CA ILE A 86 -1.89 6.70 -28.21
C ILE A 86 -1.52 6.69 -26.71
N PRO A 87 -1.28 5.51 -26.12
CA PRO A 87 -0.99 5.38 -24.69
C PRO A 87 0.30 6.10 -24.33
N ALA A 88 0.39 6.55 -23.08
CA ALA A 88 1.53 7.29 -22.52
C ALA A 88 2.88 6.58 -22.80
N VAL A 89 2.89 5.24 -22.72
CA VAL A 89 4.10 4.43 -22.94
C VAL A 89 4.67 4.59 -24.36
N PHE A 90 3.83 4.78 -25.37
CA PHE A 90 4.28 5.02 -26.75
C PHE A 90 4.49 6.51 -27.07
N ARG A 91 3.75 7.41 -26.41
CA ARG A 91 3.96 8.86 -26.56
C ARG A 91 5.29 9.31 -25.94
N LYS A 92 5.70 8.67 -24.84
CA LYS A 92 6.90 9.02 -24.06
C LYS A 92 7.60 7.76 -23.55
N PRO A 93 8.21 6.95 -24.43
CA PRO A 93 8.84 5.69 -24.03
C PRO A 93 9.99 5.88 -23.02
N HIS A 94 10.64 7.04 -23.00
CA HIS A 94 11.70 7.34 -22.02
C HIS A 94 11.20 7.41 -20.57
N GLU A 95 9.92 7.76 -20.34
CA GLU A 95 9.34 7.80 -18.99
C GLU A 95 9.27 6.40 -18.35
N LEU A 96 9.21 5.33 -19.16
CA LEU A 96 9.31 3.95 -18.70
C LEU A 96 10.67 3.68 -18.06
N PHE A 97 11.76 4.11 -18.71
CA PHE A 97 13.11 3.99 -18.15
C PHE A 97 13.27 4.84 -16.88
N TYR A 98 12.68 6.04 -16.85
CA TYR A 98 12.71 6.88 -15.65
C TYR A 98 11.99 6.24 -14.47
N MET A 99 10.80 5.65 -14.69
CA MET A 99 10.09 4.89 -13.66
C MET A 99 10.98 3.81 -13.04
N PHE A 100 11.64 2.97 -13.85
CA PHE A 100 12.58 1.98 -13.33
C PHE A 100 13.78 2.61 -12.63
N ALA A 101 14.37 3.67 -13.19
CA ALA A 101 15.49 4.37 -12.58
C ALA A 101 15.13 4.95 -11.20
N TYR A 102 13.91 5.48 -11.02
CA TYR A 102 13.45 5.96 -9.73
C TYR A 102 13.30 4.84 -8.71
N LYS A 103 12.71 3.69 -9.08
CA LYS A 103 12.59 2.54 -8.17
C LYS A 103 13.96 2.06 -7.72
N LEU A 104 14.92 1.94 -8.66
CA LEU A 104 16.31 1.58 -8.34
C LEU A 104 17.00 2.60 -7.44
N GLN A 105 16.83 3.90 -7.70
CA GLN A 105 17.37 4.97 -6.86
C GLN A 105 16.75 5.02 -5.46
N ASN A 106 15.51 4.53 -5.31
CA ASN A 106 14.85 4.48 -4.02
C ASN A 106 15.22 3.23 -3.19
N LEU A 107 15.83 2.20 -3.78
CA LEU A 107 16.23 0.98 -3.05
C LEU A 107 17.12 1.30 -1.84
N LYS A 108 16.86 0.61 -0.72
CA LYS A 108 17.64 0.74 0.51
C LYS A 108 18.52 -0.49 0.70
N SER A 109 19.67 -0.34 1.36
CA SER A 109 20.59 -1.44 1.64
C SER A 109 19.92 -2.64 2.34
N VAL A 110 18.93 -2.37 3.20
CA VAL A 110 18.15 -3.38 3.91
C VAL A 110 17.45 -4.37 2.97
N TYR A 111 17.00 -3.92 1.79
CA TYR A 111 16.43 -4.78 0.75
C TYR A 111 17.44 -5.84 0.29
N PHE A 112 18.67 -5.42 -0.04
CA PHE A 112 19.73 -6.33 -0.49
C PHE A 112 20.19 -7.27 0.61
N ILE A 113 20.17 -6.84 1.88
CA ILE A 113 20.49 -7.70 3.02
C ILE A 113 19.45 -8.82 3.16
N ALA A 114 18.15 -8.50 3.03
CA ALA A 114 17.07 -9.50 3.08
C ALA A 114 17.20 -10.53 1.95
N LEU A 115 17.39 -10.05 0.71
CA LEU A 115 17.61 -10.90 -0.45
C LEU A 115 18.87 -11.76 -0.29
N GLY A 116 19.98 -11.17 0.16
CA GLY A 116 21.23 -11.88 0.41
C GLY A 116 21.09 -12.98 1.46
N LEU A 117 20.31 -12.75 2.52
CA LEU A 117 20.02 -13.76 3.54
C LEU A 117 19.21 -14.93 2.98
N LEU A 118 18.18 -14.66 2.16
CA LEU A 118 17.42 -15.71 1.47
C LEU A 118 18.32 -16.55 0.55
N LEU A 119 19.18 -15.90 -0.23
CA LEU A 119 20.11 -16.58 -1.13
C LEU A 119 21.16 -17.40 -0.35
N LEU A 120 21.66 -16.86 0.75
CA LEU A 120 22.58 -17.57 1.64
C LEU A 120 21.93 -18.82 2.23
N GLU A 121 20.69 -18.74 2.69
CA GLU A 121 19.95 -19.92 3.18
C GLU A 121 19.85 -20.99 2.09
N ASN A 122 19.50 -20.60 0.86
CA ASN A 122 19.39 -21.53 -0.27
C ASN A 122 20.74 -22.19 -0.62
N LEU A 123 21.83 -21.42 -0.57
CA LEU A 123 23.18 -21.92 -0.77
C LEU A 123 23.58 -22.93 0.32
N LEU A 124 23.30 -22.60 1.59
CA LEU A 124 23.61 -23.49 2.71
C LEU A 124 22.80 -24.80 2.63
N ILE A 125 21.51 -24.74 2.29
CA ILE A 125 20.69 -25.95 2.05
C ILE A 125 21.32 -26.83 0.96
N ALA A 126 21.80 -26.22 -0.13
CA ALA A 126 22.45 -26.96 -1.21
C ALA A 126 23.80 -27.55 -0.78
N ALA A 127 24.55 -26.86 0.08
CA ALA A 127 25.85 -27.29 0.59
C ALA A 127 25.75 -28.36 1.69
N THR A 128 24.61 -28.48 2.38
CA THR A 128 24.42 -29.43 3.49
C THR A 128 23.28 -30.42 3.22
N PRO A 129 23.27 -31.16 2.09
CA PRO A 129 22.13 -31.99 1.70
C PRO A 129 21.78 -33.12 2.68
N ASN A 130 22.73 -33.51 3.54
CA ASN A 130 22.54 -34.56 4.55
C ASN A 130 21.82 -34.07 5.81
N LEU A 131 21.64 -32.77 5.99
CA LEU A 131 20.88 -32.23 7.11
C LEU A 131 19.38 -32.33 6.83
N PRO A 132 18.54 -32.63 7.84
CA PRO A 132 17.09 -32.73 7.69
C PRO A 132 16.44 -31.35 7.52
N HIS A 133 16.65 -30.70 6.37
CA HIS A 133 16.14 -29.34 6.13
C HIS A 133 14.61 -29.26 6.03
N HIS A 134 13.93 -30.38 5.72
CA HIS A 134 12.47 -30.48 5.56
C HIS A 134 11.86 -29.43 4.61
N VAL A 135 12.56 -29.13 3.49
CA VAL A 135 12.19 -28.08 2.52
C VAL A 135 10.74 -28.21 2.03
N GLU A 136 10.31 -29.40 1.62
CA GLU A 136 8.93 -29.63 1.16
C GLU A 136 7.89 -29.41 2.26
N GLY A 137 8.23 -29.76 3.50
CA GLY A 137 7.38 -29.54 4.66
C GLY A 137 7.19 -28.04 4.93
N ILE A 138 8.29 -27.27 4.94
CA ILE A 138 8.24 -25.83 5.12
C ILE A 138 7.51 -25.14 3.96
N ARG A 139 7.69 -25.59 2.71
CA ARG A 139 6.94 -25.06 1.56
C ARG A 139 5.43 -25.23 1.74
N LYS A 140 4.97 -26.42 2.18
CA LYS A 140 3.55 -26.66 2.47
C LYS A 140 3.01 -25.73 3.56
N VAL A 141 3.76 -25.56 4.65
CA VAL A 141 3.40 -24.61 5.73
C VAL A 141 3.34 -23.18 5.19
N ALA A 142 4.31 -22.77 4.40
CA ALA A 142 4.35 -21.44 3.78
C ALA A 142 3.13 -21.19 2.88
N LEU A 143 2.73 -22.18 2.07
CA LEU A 143 1.51 -22.11 1.26
C LEU A 143 0.25 -22.00 2.12
N TYR A 144 0.15 -22.75 3.23
CA TYR A 144 -0.97 -22.61 4.16
C TYR A 144 -1.03 -21.22 4.79
N LEU A 145 0.11 -20.67 5.22
CA LEU A 145 0.17 -19.30 5.74
C LEU A 145 -0.22 -18.27 4.68
N PHE A 146 0.24 -18.45 3.44
CA PHE A 146 -0.11 -17.60 2.31
C PHE A 146 -1.63 -17.58 2.07
N TYR A 147 -2.27 -18.75 1.97
CA TYR A 147 -3.72 -18.83 1.76
C TYR A 147 -4.52 -18.39 2.99
N ALA A 148 -4.03 -18.66 4.20
CA ALA A 148 -4.64 -18.17 5.43
C ALA A 148 -4.65 -16.64 5.46
N HIS A 149 -3.53 -15.99 5.11
CA HIS A 149 -3.45 -14.53 5.01
C HIS A 149 -4.47 -13.98 3.99
N PHE A 150 -4.45 -14.50 2.76
CA PHE A 150 -5.37 -14.05 1.72
C PHE A 150 -6.84 -14.22 2.12
N LEU A 151 -7.21 -15.40 2.64
CA LEU A 151 -8.57 -15.69 3.06
C LEU A 151 -9.01 -14.83 4.24
N SER A 152 -8.18 -14.71 5.29
CA SER A 152 -8.52 -13.92 6.48
C SER A 152 -8.74 -12.45 6.15
N ILE A 153 -7.87 -11.84 5.36
CA ILE A 153 -8.03 -10.44 4.93
C ILE A 153 -9.22 -10.29 3.99
N THR A 154 -9.45 -11.23 3.06
CA THR A 154 -10.61 -11.18 2.17
C THR A 154 -11.91 -11.29 2.95
N LEU A 155 -12.02 -12.20 3.90
CA LEU A 155 -13.19 -12.32 4.78
C LEU A 155 -13.39 -11.05 5.62
N TYR A 156 -12.31 -10.48 6.15
CA TYR A 156 -12.36 -9.22 6.87
C TYR A 156 -12.92 -8.09 5.98
N ARG A 157 -12.41 -7.96 4.76
CA ARG A 157 -12.88 -6.98 3.77
C ARG A 157 -14.33 -7.24 3.33
N THR A 158 -14.76 -8.50 3.25
CA THR A 158 -16.16 -8.84 2.96
C THR A 158 -17.09 -8.41 4.08
N ALA A 159 -16.68 -8.52 5.36
CA ALA A 159 -17.47 -7.99 6.46
C ALA A 159 -17.62 -6.45 6.37
N ILE A 160 -16.56 -5.76 5.96
CA ILE A 160 -16.58 -4.31 5.67
C ILE A 160 -17.54 -4.01 4.53
N LEU A 161 -17.51 -4.80 3.44
CA LEU A 161 -18.41 -4.64 2.29
C LEU A 161 -19.87 -4.76 2.72
N ILE A 162 -20.20 -5.78 3.51
CA ILE A 162 -21.56 -5.99 4.01
C ILE A 162 -22.03 -4.78 4.82
N ASP A 163 -21.21 -4.26 5.73
CA ASP A 163 -21.58 -3.10 6.54
C ASP A 163 -21.75 -1.82 5.69
N HIS A 164 -20.90 -1.60 4.67
CA HIS A 164 -21.07 -0.51 3.71
C HIS A 164 -22.38 -0.64 2.93
N LEU A 165 -22.73 -1.83 2.46
CA LEU A 165 -23.95 -2.06 1.68
C LEU A 165 -25.22 -1.86 2.53
N LEU A 166 -25.21 -2.33 3.78
CA LEU A 166 -26.33 -2.13 4.72
C LEU A 166 -26.52 -0.66 5.08
N LYS A 167 -25.44 0.13 5.11
CA LYS A 167 -25.43 1.55 5.46
C LYS A 167 -25.09 2.46 4.26
N LYS A 168 -25.46 2.03 3.05
CA LYS A 168 -25.06 2.72 1.80
C LYS A 168 -25.54 4.18 1.70
N GLU A 169 -26.66 4.53 2.34
CA GLU A 169 -27.13 5.92 2.35
C GLU A 169 -26.29 6.80 3.29
N LEU A 170 -25.82 6.25 4.42
CA LEU A 170 -24.84 6.93 5.27
C LEU A 170 -23.52 7.15 4.52
N VAL A 171 -23.05 6.13 3.80
CA VAL A 171 -21.87 6.24 2.91
C VAL A 171 -22.06 7.39 1.91
N ARG A 172 -23.20 7.44 1.20
CA ARG A 172 -23.53 8.53 0.27
C ARG A 172 -23.52 9.90 0.97
N GLU A 173 -24.23 10.02 2.09
CA GLU A 173 -24.39 11.27 2.83
C GLU A 173 -23.04 11.84 3.28
N ILE A 174 -22.15 10.99 3.79
CA ILE A 174 -20.80 11.39 4.20
C ILE A 174 -19.98 11.82 2.97
N LEU A 175 -19.95 11.02 1.90
CA LEU A 175 -19.16 11.36 0.70
C LEU A 175 -19.61 12.68 0.06
N MET A 176 -20.91 12.97 0.05
CA MET A 176 -21.48 14.24 -0.41
C MET A 176 -21.08 15.45 0.46
N GLN A 177 -20.60 15.24 1.68
CA GLN A 177 -20.06 16.28 2.55
C GLN A 177 -18.54 16.45 2.40
N THR A 178 -17.91 15.81 1.41
CA THR A 178 -16.45 15.89 1.18
C THR A 178 -16.16 16.37 -0.25
N ALA A 179 -14.90 16.34 -0.70
CA ALA A 179 -14.57 16.61 -2.10
C ALA A 179 -15.19 15.61 -3.08
N TRP A 180 -15.60 14.43 -2.60
CA TRP A 180 -16.26 13.39 -3.40
C TRP A 180 -17.65 13.79 -3.89
N GLN A 181 -18.25 14.86 -3.37
CA GLN A 181 -19.51 15.43 -3.91
C GLN A 181 -19.44 15.79 -5.40
N ARG A 182 -18.22 15.96 -5.95
CA ARG A 182 -18.00 16.22 -7.39
C ARG A 182 -18.21 14.98 -8.25
N VAL A 183 -18.06 13.79 -7.68
CA VAL A 183 -18.16 12.48 -8.35
C VAL A 183 -19.46 11.77 -7.93
N ILE A 184 -19.78 11.82 -6.64
CA ILE A 184 -20.96 11.20 -6.04
C ILE A 184 -22.08 12.24 -5.91
N LYS A 185 -23.20 11.97 -6.57
CA LYS A 185 -24.44 12.76 -6.54
C LYS A 185 -25.59 11.92 -5.97
N GLN A 186 -26.77 12.53 -5.84
CA GLN A 186 -27.96 11.85 -5.32
C GLN A 186 -28.40 10.69 -6.22
N GLU A 187 -28.26 10.85 -7.53
CA GLU A 187 -28.59 9.86 -8.54
C GLU A 187 -27.50 8.79 -8.76
N THR A 188 -26.30 8.98 -8.20
CA THR A 188 -25.20 7.99 -8.34
C THR A 188 -25.61 6.65 -7.73
N ASN A 189 -25.31 5.55 -8.43
CA ASN A 189 -25.51 4.21 -7.88
C ASN A 189 -24.42 3.90 -6.85
N ILE A 190 -24.65 4.28 -5.59
CA ILE A 190 -23.67 4.10 -4.52
C ILE A 190 -23.33 2.62 -4.26
N THR A 191 -24.24 1.70 -4.56
CA THR A 191 -23.99 0.26 -4.47
C THR A 191 -22.86 -0.16 -5.42
N LEU A 192 -22.86 0.35 -6.66
CA LEU A 192 -21.82 0.05 -7.63
C LEU A 192 -20.47 0.63 -7.18
N GLU A 193 -20.46 1.83 -6.60
CA GLU A 193 -19.25 2.46 -6.05
C GLU A 193 -18.62 1.64 -4.92
N ILE A 194 -19.46 1.11 -4.00
CA ILE A 194 -19.05 0.25 -2.90
C ILE A 194 -18.48 -1.09 -3.42
N ILE A 195 -19.17 -1.72 -4.39
CA ILE A 195 -18.70 -2.96 -5.01
C ILE A 195 -17.39 -2.72 -5.78
N HIS A 196 -17.28 -1.59 -6.47
CA HIS A 196 -16.06 -1.20 -7.17
C HIS A 196 -14.87 -1.08 -6.23
N ALA A 197 -15.03 -0.38 -5.09
CA ALA A 197 -14.01 -0.26 -4.05
C ALA A 197 -13.57 -1.62 -3.51
N TYR A 198 -14.52 -2.52 -3.23
CA TYR A 198 -14.21 -3.89 -2.80
C TYR A 198 -13.41 -4.67 -3.85
N CYS A 199 -13.84 -4.63 -5.11
CA CYS A 199 -13.17 -5.32 -6.20
C CYS A 199 -11.76 -4.79 -6.45
N ILE A 200 -11.55 -3.47 -6.32
CA ILE A 200 -10.21 -2.86 -6.34
C ILE A 200 -9.35 -3.46 -5.23
N GLY A 201 -9.79 -3.43 -3.98
CA GLY A 201 -8.98 -3.94 -2.87
C GLY A 201 -8.67 -5.43 -2.96
N VAL A 202 -9.62 -6.26 -3.43
CA VAL A 202 -9.35 -7.70 -3.65
C VAL A 202 -8.35 -7.90 -4.78
N LEU A 203 -8.48 -7.19 -5.91
CA LEU A 203 -7.55 -7.32 -7.04
C LEU A 203 -6.16 -6.83 -6.66
N THR A 204 -6.04 -5.66 -6.02
CA THR A 204 -4.78 -5.14 -5.48
C THR A 204 -4.15 -6.18 -4.54
N HIS A 205 -4.93 -6.81 -3.66
CA HIS A 205 -4.40 -7.78 -2.71
C HIS A 205 -3.87 -9.04 -3.38
N ILE A 206 -4.58 -9.57 -4.39
CA ILE A 206 -4.10 -10.68 -5.22
C ILE A 206 -2.76 -10.31 -5.87
N VAL A 207 -2.67 -9.14 -6.50
CA VAL A 207 -1.45 -8.73 -7.21
C VAL A 207 -0.29 -8.46 -6.23
N LEU A 208 -0.56 -7.86 -5.07
CA LEU A 208 0.43 -7.54 -4.05
C LEU A 208 1.17 -8.75 -3.51
N ILE A 209 0.45 -9.86 -3.25
CA ILE A 209 1.05 -11.05 -2.63
C ILE A 209 1.69 -11.99 -3.66
N ALA A 210 1.61 -11.69 -4.95
CA ALA A 210 2.18 -12.51 -6.01
C ALA A 210 3.72 -12.70 -5.90
N PRO A 211 4.53 -11.67 -5.59
CA PRO A 211 5.95 -11.86 -5.34
C PRO A 211 6.24 -12.83 -4.18
N TRP A 212 5.40 -12.86 -3.15
CA TRP A 212 5.59 -13.78 -2.01
C TRP A 212 5.28 -15.21 -2.39
N TYR A 213 4.21 -15.42 -3.17
CA TYR A 213 3.92 -16.72 -3.74
C TYR A 213 5.10 -17.23 -4.59
N LEU A 214 5.66 -16.40 -5.47
CA LEU A 214 6.82 -16.76 -6.28
C LEU A 214 8.02 -17.16 -5.39
N VAL A 215 8.32 -16.40 -4.34
CA VAL A 215 9.40 -16.76 -3.41
C VAL A 215 9.13 -18.11 -2.72
N ILE A 216 7.89 -18.40 -2.29
CA ILE A 216 7.55 -19.70 -1.69
C ILE A 216 7.77 -20.86 -2.66
N ILE A 217 7.40 -20.69 -3.94
CA ILE A 217 7.51 -21.73 -4.95
C ILE A 217 8.97 -21.98 -5.35
N TYR A 218 9.73 -20.91 -5.59
CA TYR A 218 11.06 -21.02 -6.19
C TYR A 218 12.22 -21.04 -5.18
N ALA A 219 12.04 -20.52 -3.97
CA ALA A 219 13.06 -20.60 -2.92
C ALA A 219 12.88 -21.85 -2.05
N LYS A 220 13.97 -22.23 -1.38
CA LYS A 220 14.00 -23.26 -0.34
C LYS A 220 14.17 -22.59 1.01
N PHE A 221 13.43 -23.08 2.00
CA PHE A 221 13.53 -22.68 3.40
C PHE A 221 13.82 -23.92 4.24
N SER A 222 14.61 -23.76 5.30
CA SER A 222 15.03 -24.86 6.16
C SER A 222 14.44 -24.74 7.56
N VAL A 223 13.89 -25.85 8.07
CA VAL A 223 13.47 -25.90 9.49
C VAL A 223 14.65 -25.76 10.46
N ILE A 224 15.85 -26.21 10.07
CA ILE A 224 17.05 -26.16 10.92
C ILE A 224 17.54 -24.72 11.04
N PHE A 225 17.55 -23.98 9.93
CA PHE A 225 17.99 -22.58 9.92
C PHE A 225 16.90 -21.61 10.39
N LEU A 226 15.65 -22.06 10.50
CA LEU A 226 14.50 -21.24 10.83
C LEU A 226 14.70 -20.34 12.06
N PRO A 227 15.22 -20.79 13.23
CA PRO A 227 15.37 -19.91 14.39
C PRO A 227 16.33 -18.74 14.13
N VAL A 228 17.45 -19.03 13.47
CA VAL A 228 18.48 -18.02 13.16
C VAL A 228 17.99 -17.06 12.08
N VAL A 229 17.45 -17.59 10.98
CA VAL A 229 16.90 -16.78 9.88
C VAL A 229 15.74 -15.91 10.36
N LEU A 230 14.89 -16.42 11.27
CA LEU A 230 13.82 -15.64 11.89
C LEU A 230 14.37 -14.49 12.73
N GLY A 231 15.34 -14.74 13.61
CA GLY A 231 15.99 -13.69 14.39
C GLY A 231 16.62 -12.61 13.49
N LEU A 232 17.35 -13.01 12.45
CA LEU A 232 17.96 -12.09 11.50
C LEU A 232 16.92 -11.28 10.73
N ASN A 233 15.84 -11.90 10.25
CA ASN A 233 14.78 -11.20 9.54
C ASN A 233 14.07 -10.16 10.42
N VAL A 234 13.87 -10.45 11.72
CA VAL A 234 13.34 -9.46 12.66
C VAL A 234 14.28 -8.25 12.76
N LEU A 235 15.58 -8.47 12.91
CA LEU A 235 16.57 -7.39 12.94
C LEU A 235 16.59 -6.58 11.63
N ILE A 236 16.51 -7.25 10.49
CA ILE A 236 16.42 -6.61 9.17
C ILE A 236 15.15 -5.77 9.07
N HIS A 237 13.99 -6.29 9.51
CA HIS A 237 12.73 -5.56 9.51
C HIS A 237 12.75 -4.35 10.44
N MET A 238 13.36 -4.44 11.63
CA MET A 238 13.56 -3.30 12.51
C MET A 238 14.42 -2.20 11.87
N ARG A 239 15.42 -2.56 11.05
CA ARG A 239 16.20 -1.59 10.25
C ARG A 239 15.37 -1.00 9.11
N TRP A 240 14.55 -1.81 8.46
CA TRP A 240 13.63 -1.36 7.41
C TRP A 240 12.65 -0.31 7.96
N ALA A 241 12.07 -0.56 9.14
CA ALA A 241 11.14 0.35 9.80
C ALA A 241 11.71 1.78 9.97
N LYS A 242 13.02 1.94 10.18
CA LYS A 242 13.67 3.26 10.31
C LYS A 242 13.71 4.05 9.00
N VAL A 243 13.74 3.36 7.85
CA VAL A 243 13.84 4.00 6.52
C VAL A 243 12.53 3.95 5.73
N LEU A 244 11.55 3.20 6.23
CA LEU A 244 10.26 2.95 5.57
C LEU A 244 9.56 4.27 5.20
N ASN A 245 9.45 5.22 6.12
CA ASN A 245 8.72 6.45 5.86
C ASN A 245 9.35 7.29 4.73
N ALA A 246 10.68 7.46 4.75
CA ALA A 246 11.38 8.20 3.71
C ALA A 246 11.32 7.48 2.35
N TRP A 247 11.42 6.15 2.36
CA TRP A 247 11.26 5.34 1.16
C TRP A 247 9.84 5.48 0.58
N PHE A 248 8.82 5.35 1.43
CA PHE A 248 7.41 5.40 1.06
C PHE A 248 7.02 6.78 0.54
N TYR A 249 7.39 7.86 1.25
CA TYR A 249 7.16 9.23 0.81
C TYR A 249 7.66 9.45 -0.61
N ARG A 250 8.90 9.02 -0.90
CA ARG A 250 9.51 9.22 -2.21
C ARG A 250 8.74 8.46 -3.29
N ASP A 251 8.39 7.21 -3.02
CA ASP A 251 7.66 6.36 -3.96
C ASP A 251 6.25 6.91 -4.24
N HIS A 252 5.54 7.32 -3.18
CA HIS A 252 4.20 7.85 -3.24
C HIS A 252 4.15 9.24 -3.92
N TRP A 253 5.13 10.11 -3.63
CA TRP A 253 5.27 11.39 -4.33
C TRP A 253 5.41 11.19 -5.83
N LEU A 254 6.20 10.20 -6.27
CA LEU A 254 6.33 9.85 -7.69
C LEU A 254 5.02 9.33 -8.27
N GLY A 255 4.33 8.44 -7.56
CA GLY A 255 3.01 7.92 -7.93
C GLY A 255 1.99 9.01 -8.22
N HIS A 256 2.12 10.17 -7.55
CA HIS A 256 1.25 11.32 -7.75
C HIS A 256 1.76 12.39 -8.71
N ASN A 257 3.07 12.47 -8.97
CA ASN A 257 3.68 13.55 -9.74
C ASN A 257 4.24 13.13 -11.10
N SER A 258 4.26 11.83 -11.41
CA SER A 258 4.58 11.27 -12.72
C SER A 258 3.31 10.70 -13.38
N GLU A 259 3.01 11.12 -14.62
CA GLU A 259 1.83 10.63 -15.35
C GLU A 259 1.85 9.11 -15.54
N LEU A 260 3.02 8.54 -15.85
CA LEU A 260 3.16 7.11 -16.10
C LEU A 260 3.03 6.31 -14.80
N GLU A 261 3.67 6.76 -13.71
CA GLU A 261 3.54 6.09 -12.41
C GLU A 261 2.12 6.18 -11.88
N PHE A 262 1.45 7.33 -12.03
CA PHE A 262 0.04 7.43 -11.66
C PHE A 262 -0.81 6.45 -12.46
N ILE A 263 -0.71 6.44 -13.79
CA ILE A 263 -1.63 5.61 -14.59
C ILE A 263 -1.41 4.12 -14.36
N PHE A 264 -0.15 3.67 -14.35
CA PHE A 264 0.18 2.24 -14.33
C PHE A 264 0.35 1.65 -12.94
N LEU A 265 0.77 2.46 -11.96
CA LEU A 265 1.10 1.95 -10.63
C LEU A 265 0.05 2.40 -9.62
N HIS A 266 -0.15 3.71 -9.45
CA HIS A 266 -0.78 4.25 -8.24
C HIS A 266 -2.28 4.56 -8.37
N GLY A 267 -2.73 5.01 -9.53
CA GLY A 267 -4.02 5.65 -9.75
C GLY A 267 -5.23 4.78 -9.46
N THR A 268 -5.11 3.44 -9.55
CA THR A 268 -6.24 2.53 -9.27
C THR A 268 -6.69 2.58 -7.82
N HIS A 269 -5.78 2.91 -6.89
CA HIS A 269 -6.12 3.17 -5.49
C HIS A 269 -7.01 4.41 -5.32
N HIS A 270 -6.88 5.39 -6.21
CA HIS A 270 -7.68 6.62 -6.22
C HIS A 270 -8.98 6.53 -7.02
N ASP A 271 -9.20 5.40 -7.71
CA ASP A 271 -10.32 5.27 -8.66
C ASP A 271 -11.65 4.84 -8.00
N ALA A 272 -11.63 4.55 -6.71
CA ALA A 272 -12.81 4.16 -5.94
C ALA A 272 -13.09 5.10 -4.78
N ILE A 273 -14.30 4.99 -4.23
CA ILE A 273 -14.65 5.68 -2.99
C ILE A 273 -13.63 5.29 -1.91
N PRO A 274 -13.02 6.27 -1.22
CA PRO A 274 -11.96 5.92 -0.31
C PRO A 274 -12.57 5.38 0.98
N SER A 275 -12.02 4.27 1.43
CA SER A 275 -12.57 3.42 2.48
C SER A 275 -11.58 2.28 2.72
N GLY A 276 -11.75 1.53 3.80
CA GLY A 276 -10.96 0.32 4.04
C GLY A 276 -11.15 -0.76 2.96
N LEU A 277 -12.14 -0.63 2.07
CA LEU A 277 -12.36 -1.58 0.97
C LEU A 277 -11.25 -1.55 -0.08
N ILE A 278 -10.67 -0.38 -0.38
CA ILE A 278 -9.61 -0.23 -1.40
C ILE A 278 -8.21 -0.56 -0.86
N ALA A 279 -8.04 -0.48 0.46
CA ALA A 279 -6.76 -0.46 1.13
C ALA A 279 -6.03 -1.81 1.12
N VAL A 280 -4.79 -1.79 0.61
CA VAL A 280 -3.81 -2.88 0.65
C VAL A 280 -2.37 -2.31 0.61
N ALA A 281 -1.94 -1.70 1.70
CA ALA A 281 -0.67 -1.01 1.86
C ALA A 281 -0.45 0.12 0.83
N GLU A 282 -1.48 0.95 0.59
CA GLU A 282 -1.41 2.14 -0.28
C GLU A 282 -0.97 1.86 -1.72
N ASN A 283 -1.47 0.77 -2.28
CA ASN A 283 -1.03 0.28 -3.59
C ASN A 283 -2.15 0.36 -4.60
N GLY A 284 -1.84 0.86 -5.79
CA GLY A 284 -2.55 0.39 -6.98
C GLY A 284 -2.06 -1.00 -7.43
N PHE A 285 -2.66 -1.55 -8.49
CA PHE A 285 -2.48 -2.97 -8.84
C PHE A 285 -1.01 -3.34 -9.06
N LEU A 286 -0.36 -2.80 -10.08
CA LEU A 286 1.05 -3.10 -10.38
C LEU A 286 2.02 -2.45 -9.39
N GLU A 287 1.59 -1.43 -8.66
CA GLU A 287 2.40 -0.80 -7.61
C GLU A 287 2.74 -1.80 -6.51
N GLY A 288 1.74 -2.54 -6.00
CA GLY A 288 1.97 -3.57 -4.99
C GLY A 288 2.95 -4.64 -5.48
N PHE A 289 2.79 -5.12 -6.71
CA PHE A 289 3.72 -6.07 -7.32
C PHE A 289 5.15 -5.53 -7.38
N LEU A 290 5.34 -4.32 -7.91
CA LEU A 290 6.67 -3.72 -8.05
C LEU A 290 7.30 -3.39 -6.70
N ARG A 291 6.55 -2.80 -5.77
CA ARG A 291 7.05 -2.48 -4.43
C ARG A 291 7.52 -3.75 -3.71
N HIS A 292 6.81 -4.87 -3.83
CA HIS A 292 7.23 -6.13 -3.19
C HIS A 292 8.25 -6.96 -3.98
N THR A 293 8.44 -6.68 -5.27
CA THR A 293 9.52 -7.29 -6.06
C THR A 293 10.84 -6.52 -5.89
N ILE A 294 10.79 -5.18 -5.91
CA ILE A 294 11.95 -4.26 -5.98
C ILE A 294 11.80 -3.04 -5.06
N GLY A 295 11.53 -3.26 -3.77
CA GLY A 295 11.48 -2.16 -2.80
C GLY A 295 11.37 -2.63 -1.35
N PHE A 296 10.32 -3.38 -1.03
CA PHE A 296 10.06 -3.93 0.27
C PHE A 296 10.78 -5.26 0.49
N PRO A 297 11.50 -5.44 1.61
CA PRO A 297 12.22 -6.68 1.90
C PRO A 297 11.31 -7.84 2.34
N THR A 298 10.06 -7.57 2.73
CA THR A 298 9.15 -8.50 3.41
C THR A 298 8.97 -9.84 2.68
N THR A 299 8.96 -9.80 1.36
CA THR A 299 8.78 -10.96 0.48
C THR A 299 9.93 -11.97 0.60
N PHE A 300 11.13 -11.52 0.96
CA PHE A 300 12.33 -12.37 1.08
C PHE A 300 12.57 -12.91 2.49
N TYR A 301 11.73 -12.54 3.46
CA TYR A 301 11.82 -13.12 4.79
C TYR A 301 11.35 -14.58 4.79
N ASN A 302 11.59 -15.26 5.92
CA ASN A 302 11.03 -16.57 6.14
C ASN A 302 9.49 -16.48 6.18
N PRO A 303 8.78 -17.57 5.82
CA PRO A 303 7.33 -17.53 5.66
C PRO A 303 6.54 -17.10 6.90
N ILE A 304 7.05 -17.38 8.11
CA ILE A 304 6.36 -17.02 9.36
C ILE A 304 6.37 -15.50 9.54
N LEU A 305 7.54 -14.86 9.40
CA LEU A 305 7.62 -13.42 9.57
C LEU A 305 6.90 -12.68 8.44
N THR A 306 7.02 -13.15 7.19
CA THR A 306 6.29 -12.56 6.05
C THR A 306 4.78 -12.61 6.29
N PHE A 307 4.24 -13.73 6.76
CA PHE A 307 2.84 -13.85 7.12
C PHE A 307 2.41 -12.83 8.18
N VAL A 308 3.17 -12.70 9.27
CA VAL A 308 2.86 -11.78 10.37
C VAL A 308 2.87 -10.33 9.88
N ILE A 309 3.91 -9.92 9.14
CA ILE A 309 4.04 -8.55 8.62
C ILE A 309 2.91 -8.26 7.63
N TYR A 310 2.65 -9.12 6.66
CA TYR A 310 1.56 -8.87 5.71
C TYR A 310 0.18 -8.84 6.35
N MET A 311 -0.08 -9.71 7.32
CA MET A 311 -1.33 -9.65 8.09
C MET A 311 -1.47 -8.31 8.81
N TYR A 312 -0.39 -7.88 9.47
CA TYR A 312 -0.38 -6.66 10.25
C TYR A 312 -0.52 -5.40 9.38
N ASP A 313 0.34 -5.26 8.38
CA ASP A 313 0.41 -4.09 7.50
C ASP A 313 -0.89 -3.94 6.71
N THR A 314 -1.37 -5.01 6.06
CA THR A 314 -2.61 -4.96 5.28
C THR A 314 -3.82 -4.65 6.17
N LYS A 315 -3.90 -5.22 7.38
CA LYS A 315 -5.03 -4.93 8.27
C LYS A 315 -5.00 -3.49 8.77
N ILE A 316 -3.84 -2.99 9.20
CA ILE A 316 -3.72 -1.60 9.67
C ILE A 316 -4.02 -0.62 8.55
N ASP A 317 -3.57 -0.92 7.33
CA ASP A 317 -3.91 -0.13 6.16
C ASP A 317 -5.43 -0.06 5.97
N ILE A 318 -6.12 -1.21 5.96
CA ILE A 318 -7.59 -1.26 5.91
C ILE A 318 -8.25 -0.44 7.01
N ASP A 319 -7.80 -0.61 8.25
CA ASP A 319 -8.36 0.13 9.39
C ASP A 319 -8.17 1.63 9.18
N THR A 320 -6.95 2.07 8.87
CA THR A 320 -6.56 3.49 8.71
C THR A 320 -7.20 4.17 7.50
N HIS A 321 -7.62 3.41 6.48
CA HIS A 321 -8.38 3.90 5.33
C HIS A 321 -9.89 3.95 5.58
N GLN A 322 -10.38 3.36 6.68
CA GLN A 322 -11.79 3.37 7.01
C GLN A 322 -12.21 4.69 7.67
N TYR A 323 -12.30 5.73 6.85
CA TYR A 323 -12.65 7.06 7.32
C TYR A 323 -14.15 7.32 7.41
N ILE A 324 -15.01 6.43 6.88
CA ILE A 324 -16.46 6.65 6.81
C ILE A 324 -17.01 6.36 8.20
N PRO A 325 -17.35 7.38 9.01
CA PRO A 325 -17.67 7.13 10.41
C PRO A 325 -18.97 6.32 10.52
N GLY A 326 -19.10 5.52 11.57
CA GLY A 326 -20.24 4.62 11.78
C GLY A 326 -20.19 3.30 11.01
N ILE A 327 -19.25 3.15 10.06
CA ILE A 327 -19.02 1.92 9.29
C ILE A 327 -17.87 1.10 9.91
N PHE A 328 -17.99 -0.22 9.84
CA PHE A 328 -16.96 -1.18 10.27
C PHE A 328 -15.77 -1.24 9.29
N PRO A 329 -14.51 -1.38 9.76
CA PRO A 329 -14.10 -1.25 11.15
C PRO A 329 -14.23 0.17 11.65
N ARG A 330 -14.81 0.31 12.83
CA ARG A 330 -14.94 1.62 13.48
C ARG A 330 -13.56 2.04 13.98
N MET A 331 -12.94 2.97 13.27
CA MET A 331 -11.68 3.55 13.74
C MET A 331 -11.95 4.34 15.02
N PRO A 332 -11.19 4.13 16.12
CA PRO A 332 -11.29 4.98 17.29
C PRO A 332 -10.91 6.42 16.92
N ARG A 333 -11.63 7.41 17.46
CA ARG A 333 -11.34 8.84 17.23
C ARG A 333 -9.87 9.17 17.44
N LYS A 334 -9.31 8.65 18.52
CA LYS A 334 -7.92 8.85 18.89
C LYS A 334 -6.95 8.42 17.78
N LEU A 335 -7.27 7.35 17.03
CA LEU A 335 -6.44 6.91 15.90
C LEU A 335 -6.59 7.83 14.68
N LEU A 336 -7.80 8.33 14.40
CA LEU A 336 -8.00 9.37 13.38
C LEU A 336 -7.23 10.64 13.71
N GLU A 337 -7.15 11.03 14.99
CA GLU A 337 -6.46 12.24 15.43
C GLU A 337 -4.95 12.22 15.18
N VAL A 338 -4.36 11.03 15.03
CA VAL A 338 -2.92 10.81 14.87
C VAL A 338 -2.52 10.25 13.50
N ALA A 339 -3.49 9.94 12.62
CA ALA A 339 -3.27 9.38 11.30
C ALA A 339 -4.00 10.19 10.23
N GLN A 340 -3.26 10.87 9.35
CA GLN A 340 -3.80 11.70 8.28
C GLN A 340 -3.44 11.22 6.87
N HIS A 341 -2.77 10.08 6.71
CA HIS A 341 -2.37 9.62 5.38
C HIS A 341 -3.53 9.67 4.38
N SER A 342 -4.60 8.95 4.69
CA SER A 342 -5.76 8.79 3.80
C SER A 342 -6.54 10.08 3.54
N THR A 343 -6.20 11.20 4.19
CA THR A 343 -6.84 12.49 3.92
C THR A 343 -6.54 13.02 2.52
N HIS A 344 -5.45 12.57 1.89
CA HIS A 344 -5.09 12.97 0.53
C HIS A 344 -6.11 12.45 -0.52
N HIS A 345 -6.86 11.39 -0.20
CA HIS A 345 -7.99 10.93 -1.03
C HIS A 345 -9.18 11.89 -1.08
N TYR A 346 -9.16 12.96 -0.28
CA TYR A 346 -10.23 13.96 -0.16
C TYR A 346 -9.90 15.34 -0.72
N GLY A 347 -8.77 15.52 -1.42
CA GLY A 347 -8.53 16.78 -2.10
C GLY A 347 -7.06 17.06 -2.39
N PRO A 348 -6.28 17.52 -1.40
CA PRO A 348 -4.86 17.78 -1.63
C PRO A 348 -4.13 16.47 -1.91
N LEU A 349 -3.08 16.53 -2.72
CA LEU A 349 -2.18 15.40 -2.97
C LEU A 349 -1.37 14.97 -1.74
N GLU A 350 -1.44 15.76 -0.68
CA GLU A 350 -0.65 15.61 0.54
C GLU A 350 -1.56 15.15 1.69
N PRO A 351 -1.04 14.36 2.65
CA PRO A 351 0.37 14.00 2.80
C PRO A 351 0.83 12.82 1.94
N TYR A 352 2.12 12.80 1.60
CA TYR A 352 2.77 11.71 0.88
C TYR A 352 3.41 10.67 1.83
N SER A 353 3.80 11.06 3.04
CA SER A 353 4.35 10.14 4.05
C SER A 353 3.29 9.20 4.61
N ILE A 354 3.66 8.27 5.50
CA ILE A 354 2.72 7.42 6.26
C ILE A 354 1.76 8.28 7.13
N GLY A 355 2.05 9.58 7.30
CA GLY A 355 1.07 10.54 7.81
C GLY A 355 0.70 10.35 9.28
N LEU A 356 1.61 9.83 10.11
CA LEU A 356 1.41 9.66 11.54
C LEU A 356 2.04 10.81 12.34
N LYS A 357 1.35 11.24 13.41
CA LYS A 357 1.83 12.23 14.38
C LYS A 357 1.41 11.86 15.80
N PHE A 358 2.26 11.11 16.50
CA PHE A 358 2.00 10.77 17.91
C PHE A 358 2.50 11.83 18.89
N ASP A 359 3.42 12.71 18.46
CA ASP A 359 3.89 13.80 19.31
C ASP A 359 2.77 14.83 19.55
N GLY A 360 2.39 15.02 20.81
CA GLY A 360 1.33 15.96 21.24
C GLY A 360 0.08 15.30 21.80
N HIS A 361 -0.08 13.97 21.64
CA HIS A 361 -1.25 13.23 22.14
C HIS A 361 -0.82 12.30 23.29
N GLY A 362 -0.94 12.79 24.53
CA GLY A 362 -0.37 12.18 25.75
C GLY A 362 -0.70 10.70 25.99
N ASP A 363 -1.88 10.26 25.56
CA ASP A 363 -2.38 8.88 25.75
C ASP A 363 -1.73 7.83 24.82
N PHE A 364 -1.00 8.25 23.78
CA PHE A 364 -0.43 7.34 22.78
C PHE A 364 1.02 6.94 23.04
N LYS A 365 1.65 7.48 24.08
CA LYS A 365 3.06 7.17 24.39
C LYS A 365 3.30 5.69 24.62
N ASP A 366 2.37 4.98 25.26
CA ASP A 366 2.53 3.58 25.61
C ASP A 366 2.24 2.63 24.45
N PHE A 367 1.28 2.97 23.58
CA PHE A 367 0.87 2.13 22.45
C PHE A 367 1.95 2.00 21.36
N HIS A 368 2.92 2.90 21.34
CA HIS A 368 3.98 2.96 20.33
C HIS A 368 5.40 2.89 20.92
N LYS A 369 5.51 2.51 22.19
CA LYS A 369 6.80 2.30 22.85
C LYS A 369 7.59 1.22 22.11
N GLY A 370 8.74 1.61 21.54
CA GLY A 370 9.61 0.72 20.77
C GLY A 370 9.51 0.86 19.24
N ARG A 371 8.62 1.71 18.71
CA ARG A 371 8.66 2.08 17.29
C ARG A 371 9.73 3.15 17.03
N PRO A 372 10.40 3.14 15.86
CA PRO A 372 11.28 4.22 15.45
C PRO A 372 10.54 5.56 15.34
N ASP A 373 11.22 6.66 15.63
CA ASP A 373 10.65 8.01 15.57
C ASP A 373 10.25 8.40 14.14
N GLU A 374 10.93 7.85 13.13
CA GLU A 374 10.65 8.05 11.72
C GLU A 374 9.26 7.52 11.30
N ILE A 375 8.74 6.51 12.01
CA ILE A 375 7.36 6.03 11.84
C ILE A 375 6.42 6.86 12.70
N ARG A 376 6.80 7.11 13.96
CA ARG A 376 5.92 7.75 14.95
C ARG A 376 5.51 9.17 14.56
N ASN A 377 6.42 9.91 13.95
CA ASN A 377 6.19 11.28 13.49
C ASN A 377 6.49 11.38 12.00
N SER A 378 5.99 10.41 11.24
CA SER A 378 6.23 10.30 9.80
C SER A 378 5.78 11.53 9.01
N ILE A 379 4.78 12.26 9.51
CA ILE A 379 4.30 13.50 8.88
C ILE A 379 5.36 14.59 8.81
N ARG A 380 6.36 14.58 9.70
CA ARG A 380 7.41 15.60 9.74
C ARG A 380 8.09 15.76 8.38
N LEU A 381 8.15 14.68 7.59
CA LEU A 381 8.72 14.71 6.25
C LEU A 381 7.88 15.57 5.28
N ASP A 382 6.54 15.51 5.34
CA ASP A 382 5.66 16.42 4.59
C ASP A 382 5.78 17.87 5.10
N GLU A 383 5.80 18.08 6.42
CA GLU A 383 5.94 19.41 7.02
C GLU A 383 7.26 20.09 6.57
N GLU A 384 8.36 19.33 6.51
CA GLU A 384 9.68 19.85 6.10
C GLU A 384 9.81 20.04 4.57
N LEU A 385 9.23 19.14 3.77
CA LEU A 385 9.45 19.13 2.31
C LEU A 385 8.41 19.92 1.52
N THR A 386 7.17 20.01 1.98
CA THR A 386 6.08 20.73 1.28
C THR A 386 5.52 21.90 2.08
N GLY A 387 5.86 21.99 3.37
CA GLY A 387 5.22 22.95 4.27
C GLY A 387 3.80 22.53 4.67
N PHE A 388 3.48 21.22 4.54
CA PHE A 388 2.22 20.65 5.00
C PHE A 388 1.92 21.07 6.44
N ARG A 389 0.63 21.29 6.74
CA ARG A 389 0.18 21.62 8.09
C ARG A 389 -0.73 20.51 8.59
N TRP A 390 -0.33 19.90 9.72
CA TRP A 390 -1.14 18.89 10.40
C TRP A 390 -2.58 19.35 10.66
N ASP A 391 -2.73 20.55 11.22
CA ASP A 391 -4.04 21.12 11.46
C ASP A 391 -4.51 21.91 10.22
N ASN A 392 -5.18 21.22 9.31
CA ASN A 392 -5.71 21.76 8.06
C ASN A 392 -7.24 21.61 7.95
N PRO A 393 -7.91 22.36 7.04
CA PRO A 393 -9.37 22.33 6.92
C PRO A 393 -9.95 20.94 6.62
N THR A 394 -9.28 20.14 5.77
CA THR A 394 -9.71 18.78 5.42
C THR A 394 -9.72 17.88 6.65
N PHE A 395 -8.65 17.94 7.45
CA PHE A 395 -8.57 17.16 8.68
C PHE A 395 -9.64 17.54 9.70
N ARG A 396 -9.85 18.85 9.93
CA ARG A 396 -10.93 19.34 10.82
C ARG A 396 -12.31 18.88 10.35
N GLN A 397 -12.55 18.88 9.04
CA GLN A 397 -13.79 18.40 8.46
C GLN A 397 -14.00 16.90 8.71
N ILE A 398 -12.96 16.07 8.54
CA ILE A 398 -13.02 14.63 8.82
C ILE A 398 -13.35 14.38 10.30
N LEU A 399 -12.70 15.10 11.22
CA LEU A 399 -13.01 14.99 12.66
C LEU A 399 -14.44 15.44 12.98
N SER A 400 -14.94 16.48 12.33
CA SER A 400 -16.32 16.95 12.49
C SER A 400 -17.34 15.93 11.98
N LEU A 401 -17.08 15.30 10.83
CA LEU A 401 -17.91 14.22 10.31
C LEU A 401 -17.89 13.02 11.25
N TYR A 402 -16.72 12.69 11.82
CA TYR A 402 -16.63 11.66 12.85
C TYR A 402 -17.53 11.96 14.04
N ASP A 403 -17.43 13.16 14.62
CA ASP A 403 -18.24 13.55 15.78
C ASP A 403 -19.74 13.49 15.49
N LYS A 404 -20.14 13.84 14.25
CA LYS A 404 -21.53 13.83 13.80
C LYS A 404 -22.11 12.42 13.64
N TYR A 405 -21.34 11.47 13.10
CA TYR A 405 -21.87 10.17 12.65
C TYR A 405 -21.40 8.96 13.46
N HIS A 406 -20.42 9.11 14.35
CA HIS A 406 -19.87 7.95 15.08
C HIS A 406 -20.64 7.61 16.37
N ASN A 407 -21.31 8.59 16.97
CA ASN A 407 -22.02 8.44 18.26
C ASN A 407 -23.54 8.25 18.10
N ASN A 408 -24.05 8.27 16.87
CA ASN A 408 -25.42 7.94 16.51
C ASN A 408 -25.47 6.52 15.95
#